data_AF-M1FFJ0-F1
#
_entry.id   AF-M1FFJ0-F1
#
_cell.length_a   1.000
_cell.length_b   1.000
_cell.length_c   1.000
_cell.angle_alpha   90.00
_cell.angle_beta   90.00
_cell.angle_gamma   90.00
#
_symmetry.space_group_name_H-M   'P 1'
#
loop_
_entity.id
_entity.type
_entity.pdbx_description
1 polymer ?
#
loop_
_entity_poly.entity_id
_entity_poly.type
_entity_poly.pdbx_seq_one_letter_code
_entity_poly.pdbx_strand_id
1 'polypeptide(L)'
;MSVLDPELFDRRNPFDPYDMSLEAPLEAKHQEFTMAFGYLIGSCQEQLQGRSPAELQFATEFSNWLMTNAEHRFRHESILKLSHEKTVVFLTDPRKILALFEDYDLNDQVEFPNGTPEDYFAVIALGKCFEAIETHERLTASGRKEASFMDYSLVEGAKISLEDSLHYNAISARDSLITEARDLVAFIDGIRFSQLRSKSSGKRGAKAKNSPFAKLKRHLMAEYDENYQHLSNRHAASKLYNSFRDDVDKVLSTDDPSHRISLWIGVHKKQKAL
;
A
#
# COMPACT_ATOMS: atom_id res chain seq x y z
N MET A 1 6.15 -12.42 -13.08
CA MET A 1 5.01 -13.02 -12.39
C MET A 1 4.34 -13.96 -13.35
N SER A 2 4.01 -15.16 -12.87
CA SER A 2 3.10 -16.08 -13.54
C SER A 2 1.65 -15.58 -13.45
N VAL A 3 0.87 -15.87 -14.48
CA VAL A 3 -0.60 -15.71 -14.49
C VAL A 3 -1.17 -16.50 -13.30
N LEU A 4 -2.14 -15.94 -12.59
CA LEU A 4 -2.83 -16.61 -11.50
C LEU A 4 -3.81 -17.62 -12.06
N ASP A 5 -4.01 -18.72 -11.35
CA ASP A 5 -5.13 -19.61 -11.64
C ASP A 5 -6.47 -18.85 -11.43
N PRO A 6 -7.31 -18.69 -12.48
CA PRO A 6 -8.58 -17.99 -12.36
C PRO A 6 -9.58 -18.73 -11.46
N GLU A 7 -9.45 -20.03 -11.24
CA GLU A 7 -10.37 -20.79 -10.37
C GLU A 7 -9.90 -20.81 -8.90
N LEU A 8 -8.86 -20.07 -8.56
CA LEU A 8 -8.22 -20.15 -7.25
C LEU A 8 -9.16 -19.75 -6.10
N PHE A 9 -9.99 -18.73 -6.31
CA PHE A 9 -10.94 -18.26 -5.31
C PHE A 9 -12.24 -19.08 -5.25
N ASP A 10 -12.48 -19.94 -6.24
CA ASP A 10 -13.54 -20.95 -6.17
C ASP A 10 -13.12 -22.12 -5.27
N ARG A 11 -11.82 -22.43 -5.23
CA ARG A 11 -11.25 -23.52 -4.41
C ARG A 11 -10.88 -23.10 -3.00
N ARG A 12 -10.54 -21.83 -2.78
CA ARG A 12 -10.19 -21.27 -1.47
C ARG A 12 -10.91 -19.96 -1.23
N ASN A 13 -11.71 -19.90 -0.16
CA ASN A 13 -12.38 -18.68 0.23
C ASN A 13 -11.34 -17.61 0.65
N PRO A 14 -11.26 -16.47 -0.05
CA PRO A 14 -10.28 -15.42 0.24
C PRO A 14 -10.49 -14.75 1.60
N PHE A 15 -11.66 -14.91 2.22
CA PHE A 15 -12.02 -14.30 3.50
C PHE A 15 -11.98 -15.26 4.68
N ASP A 16 -11.69 -16.55 4.45
CA ASP A 16 -11.52 -17.47 5.56
C ASP A 16 -10.25 -17.09 6.34
N PRO A 17 -10.31 -17.08 7.68
CA PRO A 17 -9.13 -16.85 8.49
C PRO A 17 -8.08 -17.92 8.18
N TYR A 18 -6.85 -17.49 7.93
CA TYR A 18 -5.76 -18.40 7.61
C TYR A 18 -5.51 -19.37 8.79
N ASP A 19 -5.49 -20.67 8.49
CA ASP A 19 -5.20 -21.70 9.50
C ASP A 19 -3.71 -21.72 9.82
N MET A 20 -3.36 -21.08 10.94
CA MET A 20 -2.00 -21.04 11.50
C MET A 20 -1.44 -22.44 11.82
N SER A 21 -2.27 -23.49 11.89
CA SER A 21 -1.80 -24.86 12.07
C SER A 21 -0.95 -25.37 10.90
N LEU A 22 -1.05 -24.72 9.73
CA LEU A 22 -0.20 -24.94 8.57
C LEU A 22 1.21 -24.36 8.74
N GLU A 23 1.42 -23.41 9.65
CA GLU A 23 2.73 -22.78 9.88
C GLU A 23 3.68 -23.69 10.67
N ALA A 24 3.19 -24.46 11.64
CA ALA A 24 4.05 -25.31 12.48
C ALA A 24 4.80 -26.43 11.70
N PRO A 25 4.20 -27.13 10.72
CA PRO A 25 4.91 -28.05 9.83
C PRO A 25 5.92 -27.34 8.90
N LEU A 26 5.65 -26.08 8.53
CA LEU A 26 6.57 -25.26 7.74
C LEU A 26 7.79 -24.85 8.60
N GLU A 27 7.58 -24.48 9.87
CA GLU A 27 8.59 -24.01 10.84
C GLU A 27 9.63 -25.07 11.13
N ALA A 28 9.17 -26.31 11.27
CA ALA A 28 10.03 -27.44 11.58
C ALA A 28 10.99 -27.83 10.44
N LYS A 29 10.70 -27.45 9.18
CA LYS A 29 11.51 -27.82 8.01
C LYS A 29 12.27 -26.67 7.36
N HIS A 30 11.80 -25.43 7.53
CA HIS A 30 12.39 -24.24 6.91
C HIS A 30 12.34 -23.04 7.86
N GLN A 31 13.20 -23.05 8.90
CA GLN A 31 13.24 -22.05 9.99
C GLN A 31 13.38 -20.59 9.52
N GLU A 32 13.87 -20.33 8.31
CA GLU A 32 14.07 -18.97 7.78
C GLU A 32 12.83 -18.40 7.06
N PHE A 33 11.83 -19.24 6.74
CA PHE A 33 10.73 -18.87 5.83
C PHE A 33 9.37 -18.74 6.50
N THR A 34 9.28 -18.93 7.81
CA THR A 34 8.03 -19.32 8.46
C THR A 34 7.17 -18.24 9.08
N MET A 35 7.53 -16.98 8.94
CA MET A 35 6.73 -15.88 9.51
C MET A 35 5.94 -15.08 8.47
N ALA A 36 5.64 -15.64 7.28
CA ALA A 36 5.11 -14.85 6.17
C ALA A 36 3.64 -15.10 5.81
N PHE A 37 3.08 -16.32 5.93
CA PHE A 37 1.75 -16.57 5.35
C PHE A 37 0.63 -15.86 6.08
N GLY A 38 0.50 -16.03 7.40
CA GLY A 38 -0.56 -15.34 8.16
C GLY A 38 -0.48 -13.82 8.03
N TYR A 39 0.73 -13.25 8.05
CA TYR A 39 0.93 -11.82 7.87
C TYR A 39 0.60 -11.34 6.45
N LEU A 40 1.09 -12.01 5.41
CA LEU A 40 0.85 -11.63 4.01
C LEU A 40 -0.63 -11.78 3.66
N ILE A 41 -1.25 -12.90 4.02
CA ILE A 41 -2.68 -13.16 3.79
C ILE A 41 -3.51 -12.14 4.59
N GLY A 42 -3.22 -11.94 5.87
CA GLY A 42 -3.92 -10.95 6.70
C GLY A 42 -3.82 -9.53 6.14
N SER A 43 -2.64 -9.13 5.65
CA SER A 43 -2.44 -7.82 5.02
C SER A 43 -3.24 -7.67 3.73
N CYS A 44 -3.32 -8.73 2.91
CA CYS A 44 -4.13 -8.74 1.70
C CYS A 44 -5.63 -8.70 2.05
N GLN A 45 -6.08 -9.49 3.03
CA GLN A 45 -7.46 -9.53 3.49
C GLN A 45 -7.91 -8.18 4.06
N GLU A 46 -7.04 -7.47 4.78
CA GLU A 46 -7.30 -6.12 5.28
C GLU A 46 -7.46 -5.12 4.12
N GLN A 47 -6.58 -5.16 3.10
CA GLN A 47 -6.73 -4.31 1.91
C GLN A 47 -8.02 -4.62 1.14
N LEU A 48 -8.39 -5.90 1.03
CA LEU A 48 -9.55 -6.37 0.26
C LEU A 48 -10.84 -6.40 1.08
N GLN A 49 -10.86 -5.79 2.27
CA GLN A 49 -12.01 -5.80 3.15
C GLN A 49 -13.23 -5.15 2.46
N GLY A 50 -14.34 -5.88 2.43
CA GLY A 50 -15.60 -5.41 1.83
C GLY A 50 -15.74 -5.70 0.34
N ARG A 51 -14.73 -6.30 -0.31
CA ARG A 51 -14.85 -6.88 -1.65
C ARG A 51 -15.65 -8.18 -1.60
N SER A 52 -16.36 -8.48 -2.67
CA SER A 52 -17.08 -9.72 -2.89
C SER A 52 -16.22 -10.74 -3.66
N PRO A 53 -16.52 -12.05 -3.59
CA PRO A 53 -15.80 -13.04 -4.38
C PRO A 53 -15.83 -12.77 -5.89
N ALA A 54 -16.96 -12.27 -6.41
CA ALA A 54 -17.08 -11.91 -7.83
C ALA A 54 -16.16 -10.74 -8.23
N GLU A 55 -16.02 -9.75 -7.35
CA GLU A 55 -15.07 -8.65 -7.53
C GLU A 55 -13.62 -9.15 -7.54
N LEU A 56 -13.27 -10.06 -6.63
CA LEU A 56 -11.93 -10.65 -6.59
C LEU A 56 -11.64 -11.52 -7.82
N GLN A 57 -12.65 -12.25 -8.30
CA GLN A 57 -12.57 -13.04 -9.52
C GLN A 57 -12.29 -12.15 -10.74
N PHE A 58 -13.07 -11.08 -10.90
CA PHE A 58 -12.84 -10.09 -11.94
C PHE A 58 -11.44 -9.49 -11.83
N ALA A 59 -11.00 -9.13 -10.62
CA ALA A 59 -9.68 -8.54 -10.41
C ALA A 59 -8.55 -9.51 -10.82
N THR A 60 -8.72 -10.82 -10.59
CA THR A 60 -7.80 -11.86 -11.07
C THR A 60 -7.78 -11.91 -12.60
N GLU A 61 -8.94 -11.99 -13.23
CA GLU A 61 -9.07 -12.06 -14.70
C GLU A 61 -8.49 -10.81 -15.38
N PHE A 62 -8.80 -9.64 -14.84
CA PHE A 62 -8.27 -8.37 -15.32
C PHE A 62 -6.75 -8.31 -15.14
N SER A 63 -6.22 -8.73 -13.98
CA SER A 63 -4.77 -8.78 -13.74
C SER A 63 -4.08 -9.74 -14.69
N ASN A 64 -4.65 -10.92 -14.93
CA ASN A 64 -4.14 -11.90 -15.88
C ASN A 64 -4.12 -11.36 -17.31
N TRP A 65 -5.20 -10.72 -17.73
CA TRP A 65 -5.30 -10.04 -19.02
C TRP A 65 -4.26 -8.91 -19.14
N LEU A 66 -4.12 -8.09 -18.11
CA LEU A 66 -3.19 -6.97 -18.05
C LEU A 66 -1.75 -7.47 -18.23
N MET A 67 -1.37 -8.52 -17.51
CA MET A 67 -0.04 -9.12 -17.58
C MET A 67 0.25 -9.76 -18.94
N THR A 68 -0.75 -10.40 -19.54
CA THR A 68 -0.63 -10.99 -20.89
C THR A 68 -0.43 -9.90 -21.94
N ASN A 69 -1.18 -8.79 -21.88
CA ASN A 69 -1.03 -7.67 -22.80
C ASN A 69 0.27 -6.90 -22.58
N ALA A 70 0.69 -6.76 -21.33
CA ALA A 70 1.97 -6.16 -20.98
C ALA A 70 3.11 -6.94 -21.62
N GLU A 71 3.11 -8.27 -21.49
CA GLU A 71 4.11 -9.12 -22.10
C GLU A 71 4.19 -8.90 -23.62
N HIS A 72 3.05 -8.79 -24.30
CA HIS A 72 3.00 -8.51 -25.73
C HIS A 72 3.58 -7.12 -26.08
N ARG A 73 3.20 -6.07 -25.35
CA ARG A 73 3.72 -4.70 -25.55
C ARG A 73 5.22 -4.61 -25.26
N PHE A 74 5.69 -5.18 -24.15
CA PHE A 74 7.10 -5.18 -23.78
C PHE A 74 7.96 -6.01 -24.74
N ARG A 75 7.44 -7.14 -25.25
CA ARG A 75 8.10 -7.90 -26.33
C ARG A 75 8.20 -7.05 -27.59
N HIS A 76 7.16 -6.31 -27.96
CA HIS A 76 7.19 -5.44 -29.13
C HIS A 76 8.20 -4.28 -28.97
N GLU A 77 8.23 -3.62 -27.81
CA GLU A 77 9.24 -2.60 -27.52
C GLU A 77 10.67 -3.15 -27.48
N SER A 78 10.88 -4.34 -26.92
CA SER A 78 12.20 -4.98 -26.84
C SER A 78 12.71 -5.41 -28.22
N ILE A 79 11.81 -5.87 -29.10
CA ILE A 79 12.12 -6.17 -30.50
C ILE A 79 12.49 -4.89 -31.27
N LEU A 80 11.84 -3.76 -30.97
CA LEU A 80 12.15 -2.46 -31.57
C LEU A 80 13.42 -1.81 -30.99
N LYS A 81 13.78 -2.13 -29.74
CA LYS A 81 14.97 -1.60 -29.01
C LYS A 81 16.19 -2.54 -29.08
N LEU A 82 16.30 -3.39 -30.12
CA LEU A 82 17.42 -4.32 -30.35
C LEU A 82 18.76 -3.65 -30.73
N SER A 83 19.13 -2.58 -30.01
CA SER A 83 20.51 -2.14 -29.88
C SER A 83 20.82 -1.93 -28.39
N HIS A 84 21.62 -2.85 -27.87
CA HIS A 84 22.32 -2.84 -26.59
C HIS A 84 21.56 -3.39 -25.36
N GLU A 85 22.10 -4.53 -24.93
CA GLU A 85 22.02 -5.14 -23.60
C GLU A 85 20.76 -5.94 -23.25
N LYS A 86 20.97 -7.26 -23.32
CA LYS A 86 20.20 -8.31 -22.67
C LYS A 86 19.76 -7.88 -21.27
N THR A 87 18.47 -7.66 -21.10
CA THR A 87 17.78 -8.07 -19.89
C THR A 87 16.36 -8.45 -20.28
N VAL A 88 16.07 -9.75 -20.21
CA VAL A 88 14.69 -10.23 -20.06
C VAL A 88 14.25 -9.71 -18.70
N VAL A 89 13.70 -8.50 -18.66
CA VAL A 89 13.22 -7.94 -17.41
C VAL A 89 11.92 -8.66 -17.09
N PHE A 90 12.02 -9.62 -16.16
CA PHE A 90 10.89 -10.35 -15.64
C PHE A 90 9.79 -9.39 -15.17
N LEU A 91 8.55 -9.75 -15.48
CA LEU A 91 7.29 -9.13 -15.05
C LEU A 91 7.07 -9.24 -13.52
N THR A 92 8.11 -9.09 -12.70
CA THR A 92 8.06 -9.20 -11.23
C THR A 92 8.22 -7.86 -10.53
N ASP A 93 8.53 -6.77 -11.25
CA ASP A 93 8.63 -5.43 -10.67
C ASP A 93 7.23 -4.77 -10.56
N PRO A 94 6.69 -4.58 -9.34
CA PRO A 94 5.38 -3.95 -9.14
C PRO A 94 5.29 -2.53 -9.72
N ARG A 95 6.41 -1.83 -9.89
CA ARG A 95 6.44 -0.48 -10.50
C ARG A 95 6.09 -0.51 -11.97
N LYS A 96 6.54 -1.54 -12.69
CA LYS A 96 6.23 -1.71 -14.11
C LYS A 96 4.77 -2.05 -14.32
N ILE A 97 4.19 -2.80 -13.39
CA ILE A 97 2.76 -3.12 -13.41
C ILE A 97 1.94 -1.88 -13.04
N LEU A 98 2.39 -1.08 -12.05
CA LEU A 98 1.76 0.20 -11.72
C LEU A 98 1.68 1.12 -12.93
N ALA A 99 2.73 1.20 -13.75
CA ALA A 99 2.73 1.99 -14.97
C ALA A 99 1.69 1.52 -16.00
N LEU A 100 1.33 0.23 -16.02
CA LEU A 100 0.26 -0.26 -16.89
C LEU A 100 -1.10 0.23 -16.42
N PHE A 101 -1.32 0.33 -15.11
CA PHE A 101 -2.55 0.87 -14.55
C PHE A 101 -2.76 2.36 -14.88
N GLU A 102 -1.71 3.11 -15.23
CA GLU A 102 -1.84 4.51 -15.68
C GLU A 102 -2.53 4.62 -17.05
N ASP A 103 -2.46 3.57 -17.88
CA ASP A 103 -3.07 3.52 -19.21
C ASP A 103 -4.56 3.10 -19.19
N TYR A 104 -5.08 2.66 -18.04
CA TYR A 104 -6.44 2.13 -17.91
C TYR A 104 -7.23 2.91 -16.85
N ASP A 105 -8.46 3.28 -17.18
CA ASP A 105 -9.34 3.94 -16.22
C ASP A 105 -9.95 2.92 -15.26
N LEU A 106 -9.37 2.82 -14.07
CA LEU A 106 -9.87 1.95 -12.99
C LEU A 106 -11.14 2.49 -12.33
N ASN A 107 -11.52 3.74 -12.57
CA ASN A 107 -12.67 4.35 -11.90
C ASN A 107 -14.01 3.93 -12.53
N ASP A 108 -14.00 3.42 -13.77
CA ASP A 108 -15.21 3.08 -14.54
C ASP A 108 -15.46 1.57 -14.66
N GLN A 109 -14.84 0.76 -13.80
CA GLN A 109 -15.01 -0.69 -13.79
C GLN A 109 -16.27 -1.07 -13.00
N VAL A 110 -17.32 -1.48 -13.71
CA VAL A 110 -18.62 -1.83 -13.12
C VAL A 110 -18.50 -3.07 -12.22
N GLU A 111 -17.67 -4.01 -12.62
CA GLU A 111 -17.43 -5.30 -11.96
C GLU A 111 -16.41 -5.22 -10.81
N PHE A 112 -15.68 -4.11 -10.70
CA PHE A 112 -14.73 -3.84 -9.62
C PHE A 112 -14.74 -2.35 -9.23
N PRO A 113 -15.85 -1.87 -8.66
CA PRO A 113 -16.08 -0.44 -8.46
C PRO A 113 -15.06 0.17 -7.50
N ASN A 114 -14.53 1.34 -7.84
CA ASN A 114 -13.47 2.01 -7.08
C ASN A 114 -12.24 1.12 -6.86
N GLY A 115 -11.88 0.28 -7.83
CA GLY A 115 -10.66 -0.51 -7.79
C GLY A 115 -9.42 0.38 -7.75
N THR A 116 -8.54 0.14 -6.79
CA THR A 116 -7.23 0.81 -6.71
C THR A 116 -6.11 -0.14 -7.16
N PRO A 117 -4.97 0.35 -7.67
CA PRO A 117 -3.82 -0.50 -7.95
C PRO A 117 -3.41 -1.34 -6.74
N GLU A 118 -3.52 -0.79 -5.53
CA GLU A 118 -3.29 -1.49 -4.27
C GLU A 118 -4.20 -2.72 -4.09
N ASP A 119 -5.48 -2.61 -4.48
CA ASP A 119 -6.41 -3.76 -4.46
C ASP A 119 -5.96 -4.85 -5.43
N TYR A 120 -5.61 -4.49 -6.66
CA TYR A 120 -5.12 -5.46 -7.64
C TYR A 120 -3.84 -6.16 -7.19
N PHE A 121 -2.89 -5.42 -6.63
CA PHE A 121 -1.68 -6.02 -6.05
C PHE A 121 -1.98 -6.95 -4.88
N ALA A 122 -2.96 -6.62 -4.04
CA ALA A 122 -3.39 -7.48 -2.95
C ALA A 122 -4.06 -8.76 -3.45
N VAL A 123 -4.88 -8.69 -4.51
CA VAL A 123 -5.46 -9.88 -5.16
C VAL A 123 -4.36 -10.78 -5.69
N ILE A 124 -3.36 -10.20 -6.38
CA ILE A 124 -2.23 -10.98 -6.91
C ILE A 124 -1.44 -11.62 -5.78
N ALA A 125 -1.07 -10.85 -4.75
CA ALA A 125 -0.31 -11.37 -3.61
C ALA A 125 -1.07 -12.48 -2.86
N LEU A 126 -2.38 -12.32 -2.67
CA LEU A 126 -3.23 -13.33 -2.04
C LEU A 126 -3.27 -14.61 -2.88
N GLY A 127 -3.44 -14.48 -4.19
CA GLY A 127 -3.43 -15.63 -5.09
C GLY A 127 -2.10 -16.38 -5.07
N LYS A 128 -0.97 -15.65 -5.06
CA LYS A 128 0.36 -16.25 -4.92
C LYS A 128 0.54 -16.99 -3.58
N CYS A 129 0.00 -16.45 -2.48
CA CYS A 129 0.00 -17.14 -1.20
C CYS A 129 -0.78 -18.47 -1.28
N PHE A 130 -1.96 -18.47 -1.90
CA PHE A 130 -2.78 -19.67 -2.04
C PHE A 130 -2.15 -20.73 -2.96
N GLU A 131 -1.55 -20.33 -4.09
CA GLU A 131 -0.78 -21.23 -4.96
C GLU A 131 0.42 -21.85 -4.23
N ALA A 132 1.10 -21.07 -3.38
CA ALA A 132 2.21 -21.55 -2.57
C ALA A 132 1.75 -22.56 -1.50
N ILE A 133 0.59 -22.32 -0.86
CA ILE A 133 -0.01 -23.27 0.09
C ILE A 133 -0.41 -24.56 -0.61
N GLU A 134 -1.09 -24.49 -1.76
CA GLU A 134 -1.45 -25.69 -2.53
C GLU A 134 -0.19 -26.49 -2.94
N THR A 135 0.87 -25.80 -3.37
CA THR A 135 2.16 -26.43 -3.70
C THR A 135 2.74 -27.15 -2.48
N HIS A 136 2.67 -26.53 -1.29
CA HIS A 136 3.13 -27.13 -0.05
C HIS A 136 2.29 -28.35 0.39
N GLU A 137 0.98 -28.27 0.28
CA GLU A 137 0.07 -29.38 0.57
C GLU A 137 0.34 -30.57 -0.34
N ARG A 138 0.56 -30.33 -1.65
CA ARG A 138 0.95 -31.39 -2.59
C ARG A 138 2.29 -32.03 -2.20
N LEU A 139 3.28 -31.24 -1.77
CA LEU A 139 4.57 -31.74 -1.29
C LEU A 139 4.42 -32.60 -0.02
N THR A 140 3.60 -32.17 0.93
CA THR A 140 3.39 -32.90 2.19
C THR A 140 2.52 -34.14 2.02
N ALA A 141 1.50 -34.10 1.15
CA ALA A 141 0.68 -35.26 0.81
C ALA A 141 1.49 -36.33 0.06
N SER A 142 2.40 -35.93 -0.83
CA SER A 142 3.33 -36.84 -1.52
C SER A 142 4.32 -37.45 -0.52
N GLY A 143 4.88 -36.65 0.39
CA GLY A 143 5.76 -37.13 1.46
C GLY A 143 5.08 -38.07 2.48
N ARG A 144 3.76 -38.00 2.67
CA ARG A 144 3.00 -38.91 3.56
C ARG A 144 2.74 -40.29 2.94
N LYS A 145 2.86 -40.45 1.62
CA LYS A 145 2.69 -41.76 0.94
C LYS A 145 4.01 -42.44 0.58
N GLU A 146 5.13 -41.72 0.57
CA GLU A 146 6.45 -42.27 0.18
C GLU A 146 7.54 -42.20 1.26
N ALA A 147 7.29 -41.59 2.43
CA ALA A 147 8.24 -41.62 3.56
C ALA A 147 8.43 -43.03 4.19
N SER A 148 7.87 -44.08 3.59
CA SER A 148 8.22 -45.47 3.87
C SER A 148 9.39 -45.99 3.02
N PHE A 149 9.90 -45.23 2.05
CA PHE A 149 11.02 -45.63 1.19
C PHE A 149 12.30 -44.79 1.35
N MET A 150 12.28 -43.73 2.15
CA MET A 150 13.48 -42.92 2.43
C MET A 150 14.22 -43.42 3.68
N ASP A 151 14.61 -44.70 3.67
CA ASP A 151 15.66 -45.19 4.58
C ASP A 151 17.01 -44.78 3.98
N TYR A 152 17.58 -43.70 4.51
CA TYR A 152 18.88 -43.16 4.14
C TYR A 152 19.99 -44.12 4.60
N SER A 153 20.18 -45.21 3.87
CA SER A 153 21.37 -46.04 4.00
C SER A 153 22.02 -46.23 2.63
N LEU A 154 23.20 -45.61 2.49
CA LEU A 154 24.23 -45.83 1.47
C LEU A 154 23.82 -45.72 -0.01
N VAL A 155 24.33 -44.73 -0.74
CA VAL A 155 25.13 -44.94 -1.97
C VAL A 155 25.88 -43.63 -2.31
N GLU A 156 27.21 -43.65 -2.18
CA GLU A 156 28.10 -42.71 -2.89
C GLU A 156 27.89 -42.89 -4.40
N GLY A 157 27.44 -41.83 -5.08
CA GLY A 157 27.23 -41.81 -6.54
C GLY A 157 25.77 -41.73 -7.01
N ALA A 158 24.83 -41.37 -6.14
CA ALA A 158 23.41 -41.29 -6.48
C ALA A 158 23.12 -40.28 -7.60
N LYS A 159 22.68 -40.78 -8.76
CA LYS A 159 21.87 -40.01 -9.71
C LYS A 159 20.72 -39.40 -8.90
N ILE A 160 20.61 -38.07 -8.89
CA ILE A 160 19.43 -37.36 -8.38
C ILE A 160 18.22 -38.08 -8.98
N SER A 161 17.41 -38.71 -8.14
CA SER A 161 16.22 -39.41 -8.62
C SER A 161 15.27 -38.36 -9.23
N LEU A 162 14.45 -38.76 -10.20
CA LEU A 162 13.45 -37.86 -10.78
C LEU A 162 12.56 -37.25 -9.68
N GLU A 163 12.27 -38.03 -8.64
CA GLU A 163 11.51 -37.64 -7.45
C GLU A 163 12.21 -36.54 -6.64
N ASP A 164 13.52 -36.65 -6.40
CA ASP A 164 14.30 -35.59 -5.74
C ASP A 164 14.27 -34.30 -6.56
N SER A 165 14.46 -34.38 -7.88
CA SER A 165 14.42 -33.21 -8.76
C SER A 165 13.05 -32.53 -8.75
N LEU A 166 11.95 -33.29 -8.76
CA LEU A 166 10.60 -32.76 -8.68
C LEU A 166 10.34 -32.11 -7.31
N HIS A 167 10.83 -32.70 -6.24
CA HIS A 167 10.71 -32.15 -4.89
C HIS A 167 11.44 -30.80 -4.74
N TYR A 168 12.69 -30.72 -5.20
CA TYR A 168 13.45 -29.47 -5.21
C TYR A 168 12.79 -28.40 -6.07
N ASN A 169 12.29 -28.75 -7.25
CA ASN A 169 11.59 -27.81 -8.13
C ASN A 169 10.30 -27.27 -7.49
N ALA A 170 9.53 -28.11 -6.81
CA ALA A 170 8.31 -27.70 -6.12
C ALA A 170 8.60 -26.80 -4.90
N ILE A 171 9.67 -27.07 -4.14
CA ILE A 171 10.14 -26.16 -3.08
C ILE A 171 10.52 -24.81 -3.66
N SER A 172 11.34 -24.81 -4.72
CA SER A 172 11.77 -23.58 -5.37
C SER A 172 10.59 -22.77 -5.94
N ALA A 173 9.58 -23.44 -6.51
CA ALA A 173 8.36 -22.79 -7.00
C ALA A 173 7.56 -22.16 -5.86
N ARG A 174 7.34 -22.89 -4.76
CA ARG A 174 6.68 -22.36 -3.56
C ARG A 174 7.39 -21.12 -3.04
N ASP A 175 8.71 -21.19 -2.87
CA ASP A 175 9.49 -20.10 -2.29
C ASP A 175 9.47 -18.85 -3.19
N SER A 176 9.53 -19.05 -4.51
CA SER A 176 9.38 -17.97 -5.49
C SER A 176 8.03 -17.27 -5.36
N LEU A 177 6.92 -18.02 -5.20
CA LEU A 177 5.57 -17.45 -5.05
C LEU A 177 5.46 -16.62 -3.77
N ILE A 178 6.04 -17.09 -2.65
CA ILE A 178 6.04 -16.36 -1.38
C ILE A 178 6.85 -15.07 -1.48
N THR A 179 8.03 -15.12 -2.12
CA THR A 179 8.85 -13.92 -2.35
C THR A 179 8.09 -12.89 -3.19
N GLU A 180 7.44 -13.31 -4.28
CA GLU A 180 6.62 -12.42 -5.11
C GLU A 180 5.47 -11.79 -4.31
N ALA A 181 4.75 -12.58 -3.49
CA ALA A 181 3.68 -12.07 -2.63
C ALA A 181 4.20 -11.05 -1.61
N ARG A 182 5.35 -11.33 -0.99
CA ARG A 182 6.01 -10.42 -0.04
C ARG A 182 6.37 -9.09 -0.67
N ASP A 183 6.95 -9.12 -1.87
CA ASP A 183 7.37 -7.91 -2.58
C ASP A 183 6.18 -7.04 -2.97
N LEU A 184 5.05 -7.66 -3.34
CA LEU A 184 3.79 -6.96 -3.62
C LEU A 184 3.22 -6.28 -2.37
N VAL A 185 3.14 -6.98 -1.23
CA VAL A 185 2.67 -6.40 0.04
C VAL A 185 3.57 -5.24 0.47
N ALA A 186 4.89 -5.41 0.41
CA ALA A 186 5.83 -4.35 0.72
C ALA A 186 5.69 -3.13 -0.22
N PHE A 187 5.33 -3.36 -1.48
CA PHE A 187 5.07 -2.28 -2.43
C PHE A 187 3.79 -1.50 -2.10
N ILE A 188 2.70 -2.20 -1.75
CA ILE A 188 1.45 -1.59 -1.28
C ILE A 188 1.73 -0.68 -0.08
N ASP A 189 2.49 -1.17 0.90
CA ASP A 189 2.88 -0.39 2.08
C ASP A 189 3.74 0.83 1.70
N GLY A 190 4.62 0.68 0.72
CA GLY A 190 5.40 1.79 0.15
C GLY A 190 4.53 2.89 -0.48
N ILE A 191 3.49 2.51 -1.23
CA ILE A 191 2.53 3.46 -1.82
C ILE A 191 1.79 4.21 -0.71
N ARG A 192 1.22 3.48 0.24
CA ARG A 192 0.49 4.04 1.40
C ARG A 192 1.37 5.01 2.18
N PHE A 193 2.62 4.65 2.43
CA PHE A 193 3.59 5.51 3.11
C PHE A 193 3.88 6.80 2.32
N SER A 194 4.05 6.70 1.01
CA SER A 194 4.25 7.87 0.12
C SER A 194 3.05 8.83 0.18
N GLN A 195 1.82 8.30 0.11
CA GLN A 195 0.59 9.08 0.22
C GLN A 195 0.45 9.77 1.59
N LEU A 196 0.84 9.11 2.69
CA LEU A 196 0.87 9.72 4.03
C LEU A 196 1.92 10.83 4.12
N ARG A 197 3.09 10.63 3.51
CA ARG A 197 4.15 11.64 3.44
C ARG A 197 3.72 12.86 2.64
N SER A 198 3.06 12.68 1.48
CA SER A 198 2.56 13.81 0.68
C SER A 198 1.48 14.60 1.44
N LYS A 199 0.51 13.93 2.08
CA LYS A 199 -0.52 14.56 2.94
C LYS A 199 0.10 15.34 4.10
N SER A 200 1.11 14.78 4.78
CA SER A 200 1.79 15.46 5.90
C SER A 200 2.67 16.65 5.43
N SER A 201 3.31 16.54 4.27
CA SER A 201 4.07 17.63 3.65
C SER A 201 3.16 18.79 3.23
N GLY A 202 1.98 18.50 2.66
CA GLY A 202 0.96 19.50 2.35
C GLY A 202 0.47 20.24 3.59
N LYS A 203 0.23 19.52 4.71
CA LYS A 203 -0.08 20.12 6.01
C LYS A 203 1.05 21.01 6.54
N ARG A 204 2.32 20.62 6.38
CA ARG A 204 3.48 21.46 6.75
C ARG A 204 3.58 22.71 5.88
N GLY A 205 3.37 22.59 4.56
CA GLY A 205 3.35 23.73 3.63
C GLY A 205 2.22 24.72 3.95
N ALA A 206 1.02 24.22 4.24
CA ALA A 206 -0.12 25.06 4.68
C ALA A 206 0.16 25.74 6.03
N LYS A 207 0.75 25.02 6.99
CA LYS A 207 1.19 25.62 8.28
C LYS A 207 2.29 26.67 8.09
N ALA A 208 3.22 26.46 7.16
CA ALA A 208 4.27 27.44 6.84
C ALA A 208 3.68 28.71 6.19
N LYS A 209 2.77 28.56 5.22
CA LYS A 209 2.05 29.68 4.59
C LYS A 209 1.20 30.46 5.60
N ASN A 210 0.59 29.78 6.58
CA ASN A 210 -0.22 30.42 7.62
C ASN A 210 0.59 30.89 8.85
N SER A 211 1.90 30.67 8.87
CA SER A 211 2.77 31.05 10.00
C SER A 211 2.80 32.56 10.25
N PRO A 212 2.91 33.44 9.22
CA PRO A 212 2.86 34.89 9.43
C PRO A 212 1.52 35.35 10.02
N PHE A 213 0.41 34.80 9.53
CA PHE A 213 -0.93 35.07 10.04
C PHE A 213 -1.10 34.62 11.49
N ALA A 214 -0.62 33.42 11.84
CA ALA A 214 -0.69 32.90 13.20
C ALA A 214 0.21 33.68 14.18
N LYS A 215 1.37 34.17 13.73
CA LYS A 215 2.25 35.05 14.51
C LYS A 215 1.61 36.41 14.76
N LEU A 216 1.09 37.06 13.71
CA LEU A 216 0.37 38.34 13.81
C LEU A 216 -0.81 38.22 14.79
N LYS A 217 -1.64 37.19 14.61
CA LYS A 217 -2.79 36.97 15.50
C LYS A 217 -2.35 36.81 16.96
N ARG A 218 -1.30 36.05 17.25
CA ARG A 218 -0.76 35.92 18.62
C ARG A 218 -0.26 37.24 19.18
N HIS A 219 0.46 38.02 18.38
CA HIS A 219 1.01 39.31 18.80
C HIS A 219 -0.11 40.30 19.15
N LEU A 220 -1.12 40.41 18.27
CA LEU A 220 -2.28 41.26 18.50
C LEU A 220 -3.11 40.83 19.72
N MET A 221 -3.25 39.53 19.98
CA MET A 221 -3.99 39.05 21.16
C MET A 221 -3.20 39.25 22.46
N ALA A 222 -1.87 39.15 22.43
CA ALA A 222 -1.03 39.47 23.58
C ALA A 222 -1.14 40.96 23.95
N GLU A 223 -0.97 41.84 22.96
CA GLU A 223 -1.14 43.28 23.14
C GLU A 223 -2.57 43.64 23.62
N TYR A 224 -3.58 42.98 23.04
CA TYR A 224 -4.97 43.14 23.46
C TYR A 224 -5.13 42.84 24.96
N ASP A 225 -4.52 41.74 25.40
CA ASP A 225 -4.60 41.27 26.78
C ASP A 225 -3.88 42.21 27.76
N GLU A 226 -2.79 42.84 27.35
CA GLU A 226 -2.02 43.76 28.18
C GLU A 226 -2.67 45.15 28.28
N ASN A 227 -3.09 45.72 27.14
CA ASN A 227 -3.37 47.15 27.05
C ASN A 227 -4.85 47.50 26.77
N TYR A 228 -5.65 46.57 26.25
CA TYR A 228 -6.96 46.90 25.66
C TYR A 228 -8.15 46.06 26.15
N GLN A 229 -7.98 45.24 27.20
CA GLN A 229 -9.05 44.38 27.71
C GLN A 229 -10.33 45.12 28.11
N HIS A 230 -10.17 46.31 28.68
CA HIS A 230 -11.25 47.16 29.16
C HIS A 230 -12.08 47.81 28.04
N LEU A 231 -11.62 47.75 26.79
CA LEU A 231 -12.30 48.37 25.65
C LEU A 231 -13.30 47.41 24.98
N SER A 232 -14.26 48.00 24.25
CA SER A 232 -15.15 47.22 23.36
C SER A 232 -14.35 46.62 22.20
N ASN A 233 -14.78 45.48 21.68
CA ASN A 233 -14.02 44.74 20.65
C ASN A 233 -13.73 45.59 19.41
N ARG A 234 -14.70 46.43 18.99
CA ARG A 234 -14.52 47.35 17.85
C ARG A 234 -13.49 48.43 18.14
N HIS A 235 -13.51 49.00 19.34
CA HIS A 235 -12.60 50.09 19.70
C HIS A 235 -11.17 49.58 19.94
N ALA A 236 -11.04 48.43 20.61
CA ALA A 236 -9.76 47.73 20.77
C ALA A 236 -9.16 47.35 19.41
N ALA A 237 -9.98 46.83 18.48
CA ALA A 237 -9.50 46.45 17.16
C ALA A 237 -9.00 47.63 16.32
N SER A 238 -9.68 48.78 16.39
CA SER A 238 -9.21 50.00 15.73
C SER A 238 -7.88 50.51 16.30
N LYS A 239 -7.71 50.46 17.64
CA LYS A 239 -6.45 50.82 18.30
C LYS A 239 -5.32 49.87 17.93
N LEU A 240 -5.56 48.57 17.98
CA LEU A 240 -4.61 47.53 17.57
C LEU A 240 -4.21 47.65 16.10
N TYR A 241 -5.16 47.92 15.21
CA TYR A 241 -4.86 48.14 13.80
C TYR A 241 -3.92 49.34 13.62
N ASN A 242 -4.20 50.46 14.28
CA ASN A 242 -3.36 51.65 14.17
C ASN A 242 -1.96 51.43 14.75
N SER A 243 -1.83 50.69 15.84
CA SER A 243 -0.53 50.39 16.47
C SER A 243 0.33 49.40 15.69
N PHE A 244 -0.29 48.45 14.98
CA PHE A 244 0.39 47.38 14.22
C PHE A 244 0.16 47.48 12.72
N ARG A 245 -0.10 48.70 12.22
CA ARG A 245 -0.58 48.93 10.84
C ARG A 245 0.27 48.24 9.79
N ASP A 246 1.58 48.45 9.86
CA ASP A 246 2.54 47.90 8.89
C ASP A 246 2.58 46.37 8.90
N ASP A 247 2.49 45.76 10.09
CA ASP A 247 2.47 44.30 10.25
C ASP A 247 1.15 43.69 9.80
N VAL A 248 0.05 44.41 10.02
CA VAL A 248 -1.30 43.99 9.61
C VAL A 248 -1.46 44.07 8.10
N ASP A 249 -1.13 45.21 7.48
CA ASP A 249 -1.31 45.43 6.04
C ASP A 249 -0.37 44.52 5.22
N LYS A 250 0.78 44.12 5.77
CA LYS A 250 1.69 43.15 5.16
C LYS A 250 1.15 41.71 5.13
N VAL A 251 0.27 41.36 6.06
CA VAL A 251 -0.19 39.96 6.27
C VAL A 251 -1.66 39.76 5.92
N LEU A 252 -2.50 40.79 6.08
CA LEU A 252 -3.92 40.77 5.77
C LEU A 252 -4.23 41.54 4.50
N SER A 253 -4.66 40.83 3.46
CA SER A 253 -5.10 41.41 2.19
C SER A 253 -6.61 41.73 2.17
N THR A 254 -7.15 42.28 3.27
CA THR A 254 -8.60 42.47 3.45
C THR A 254 -8.95 43.97 3.46
N ASP A 255 -10.12 44.34 2.92
CA ASP A 255 -10.53 45.75 2.82
C ASP A 255 -10.86 46.41 4.17
N ASP A 256 -11.21 45.60 5.18
CA ASP A 256 -11.44 46.06 6.56
C ASP A 256 -10.67 45.20 7.58
N PRO A 257 -9.38 45.52 7.82
CA PRO A 257 -8.55 44.79 8.79
C PRO A 257 -9.05 44.95 10.23
N SER A 258 -9.60 46.12 10.57
CA SER A 258 -10.11 46.43 11.92
C SER A 258 -11.30 45.55 12.26
N HIS A 259 -12.24 45.35 11.34
CA HIS A 259 -13.36 44.44 11.57
C HIS A 259 -12.88 43.00 11.80
N ARG A 260 -11.90 42.53 11.01
CA ARG A 260 -11.35 41.18 11.13
C ARG A 260 -10.62 40.94 12.46
N ILE A 261 -9.88 41.94 12.94
CA ILE A 261 -9.26 41.91 14.28
C ILE A 261 -10.35 41.88 15.36
N SER A 262 -11.45 42.62 15.21
CA SER A 262 -12.55 42.62 16.19
C SER A 262 -13.20 41.25 16.37
N LEU A 263 -13.31 40.46 15.28
CA LEU A 263 -13.81 39.09 15.32
C LEU A 263 -12.85 38.18 16.10
N TRP A 264 -11.54 38.35 15.93
CA TRP A 264 -10.55 37.57 16.67
C TRP A 264 -10.60 37.85 18.16
N ILE A 265 -10.70 39.11 18.56
CA ILE A 265 -10.88 39.51 19.96
C ILE A 265 -12.15 38.85 20.54
N GLY A 266 -13.25 38.85 19.78
CA GLY A 266 -14.50 38.22 20.19
C GLY A 266 -14.38 36.71 20.45
N VAL A 267 -13.66 35.99 19.59
CA VAL A 267 -13.37 34.56 19.78
C VAL A 267 -12.43 34.33 20.97
N HIS A 268 -11.38 35.14 21.11
CA HIS A 268 -10.39 35.05 22.19
C HIS A 268 -11.04 35.23 23.57
N LYS A 269 -11.94 36.22 23.72
CA LYS A 269 -12.72 36.43 24.95
C LYS A 269 -13.56 35.22 25.32
N LYS A 270 -14.24 34.61 24.34
CA LYS A 270 -15.07 33.41 24.58
C LYS A 270 -14.23 32.22 25.01
N GLN A 271 -13.03 32.06 24.46
CA GLN A 271 -12.11 30.98 24.82
C GLN A 271 -11.49 31.14 26.22
N LYS A 272 -11.30 32.38 26.70
CA LYS A 272 -10.85 32.66 28.08
C LYS A 272 -11.95 32.52 29.14
N ALA A 273 -13.21 32.61 28.74
CA ALA A 273 -14.36 32.52 29.64
C ALA A 273 -14.84 31.08 29.88
N LEU A 274 -14.34 30.13 29.09
CA LEU A 274 -14.49 28.68 29.25
C LEU A 274 -13.32 28.13 30.08
#